data_AF-A0A431NIS7-F1
#
_entry.id   AF-A0A431NIS7-F1
#
_cell.length_a   1.000
_cell.length_b   1.000
_cell.length_c   1.000
_cell.angle_alpha   90.00
_cell.angle_beta   90.00
_cell.angle_gamma   90.00
#
_symmetry.space_group_name_H-M   'P 1'
#
loop_
_entity.id
_entity.type
_entity.pdbx_description
1 polymer ?
#
loop_
_entity_poly.entity_id
_entity_poly.type
_entity_poly.pdbx_seq_one_letter_code
_entity_poly.pdbx_strand_id
1 'polypeptide(L)'
;VRRAVLLSSSRALETSVELMRTQRQREDFARQLERNENQRRIGLLNELRDTEVRLADIGTRLRAASQKLQPVGATAAPLSIAGETVRAQMTIVRNVDGQWRKQAADEDAEVAPGDTIEVRFSNELESAAAQ
;
A
#
# COMPACT_ATOMS: atom_id res chain seq x y z
N VAL A 1 -69.99 10.27 33.87
CA VAL A 1 -69.02 11.10 33.11
C VAL A 1 -67.66 11.24 33.81
N ARG A 2 -67.58 11.73 35.06
CA ARG A 2 -66.31 11.95 35.79
C ARG A 2 -65.36 10.73 35.86
N ARG A 3 -65.91 9.53 36.07
CA ARG A 3 -65.14 8.27 36.14
C ARG A 3 -64.51 7.87 34.81
N ALA A 4 -65.18 8.15 33.68
CA ALA A 4 -64.65 7.89 32.35
C ALA A 4 -63.50 8.84 32.00
N VAL A 5 -63.62 10.12 32.39
CA VAL A 5 -62.55 11.12 32.23
C VAL A 5 -61.31 10.73 33.02
N LEU A 6 -61.46 10.34 34.30
CA LEU A 6 -60.33 9.91 35.14
C LEU A 6 -59.61 8.66 34.57
N LEU A 7 -60.37 7.69 34.09
CA LEU A 7 -59.81 6.47 33.47
C LEU A 7 -59.06 6.79 32.16
N SER A 8 -59.55 7.78 31.40
CA SER A 8 -58.87 8.24 30.18
C SER A 8 -57.57 8.97 30.52
N SER A 9 -57.58 9.84 31.55
CA SER A 9 -56.40 10.55 32.01
C SER A 9 -55.33 9.61 32.56
N SER A 10 -55.71 8.56 33.31
CA SER A 10 -54.74 7.58 33.82
C SER A 10 -54.08 6.79 32.68
N ARG A 11 -54.86 6.33 31.70
CA ARG A 11 -54.33 5.63 30.51
C ARG A 11 -53.40 6.51 29.67
N ALA A 12 -53.74 7.79 29.52
CA ALA A 12 -52.88 8.74 28.82
C ALA A 12 -51.54 8.93 29.54
N LEU A 13 -51.57 9.05 30.88
CA LEU A 13 -50.36 9.15 31.70
C LEU A 13 -49.52 7.87 31.64
N GLU A 14 -50.13 6.69 31.77
CA GLU A 14 -49.45 5.39 31.64
C GLU A 14 -48.75 5.28 30.28
N THR A 15 -49.47 5.61 29.20
CA THR A 15 -48.92 5.59 27.85
C THR A 15 -47.76 6.58 27.69
N SER A 16 -47.87 7.77 28.27
CA SER A 16 -46.80 8.76 28.24
C SER A 16 -45.55 8.29 29.00
N VAL A 17 -45.72 7.61 30.13
CA VAL A 17 -44.60 7.04 30.89
C VAL A 17 -43.93 5.93 30.11
N GLU A 18 -44.69 5.03 29.49
CA GLU A 18 -44.13 3.98 28.63
C GLU A 18 -43.39 4.57 27.43
N LEU A 19 -43.95 5.58 26.77
CA LEU A 19 -43.27 6.29 25.68
C LEU A 19 -41.92 6.88 26.13
N MET A 20 -41.88 7.54 27.29
CA MET A 20 -40.65 8.11 27.85
C MET A 20 -39.63 7.02 28.22
N ARG A 21 -40.08 5.87 28.73
CA ARG A 21 -39.21 4.73 29.01
C ARG A 21 -38.59 4.17 27.73
N THR A 22 -39.39 3.95 26.70
CA THR A 22 -38.90 3.45 25.40
C THR A 22 -37.96 4.46 24.73
N GLN A 23 -38.26 5.76 24.80
CA GLN A 23 -37.37 6.80 24.27
C GLN A 23 -36.01 6.79 24.98
N ARG A 24 -35.99 6.71 26.31
CA ARG A 24 -34.74 6.60 27.09
C ARG A 24 -33.96 5.34 26.73
N GLN A 25 -34.63 4.19 26.64
CA GLN A 25 -33.98 2.94 26.21
C GLN A 25 -33.38 3.07 24.80
N ARG A 26 -34.10 3.70 23.87
CA ARG A 26 -33.60 3.95 22.51
C ARG A 26 -32.33 4.80 22.52
N GLU A 27 -32.31 5.87 23.30
CA GLU A 27 -31.12 6.71 23.45
C GLU A 27 -29.94 5.97 24.10
N ASP A 28 -30.21 5.14 25.11
CA ASP A 28 -29.19 4.31 25.74
C ASP A 28 -28.57 3.32 24.75
N PHE A 29 -29.39 2.67 23.92
CA PHE A 29 -28.90 1.79 22.86
C PHE A 29 -28.15 2.53 21.77
N ALA A 30 -28.60 3.72 21.38
CA ALA A 30 -27.86 4.56 20.41
C ALA A 30 -26.46 4.90 20.94
N ARG A 31 -26.35 5.31 22.22
CA ARG A 31 -25.05 5.56 22.88
C ARG A 31 -24.19 4.31 23.02
N GLN A 32 -24.78 3.13 23.20
CA GLN A 32 -24.03 1.88 23.24
C GLN A 32 -23.50 1.49 21.86
N LEU A 33 -24.32 1.66 20.82
CA LEU A 33 -23.95 1.39 19.44
C LEU A 33 -22.78 2.28 19.00
N GLU A 34 -22.88 3.59 19.22
CA GLU A 34 -21.84 4.55 18.90
C GLU A 34 -20.52 4.20 19.61
N ARG A 35 -20.58 3.85 20.90
CA ARG A 35 -19.39 3.42 21.64
C ARG A 35 -18.77 2.15 21.06
N ASN A 36 -19.60 1.17 20.69
CA ASN A 36 -19.11 -0.08 20.11
C ASN A 36 -18.47 0.13 18.74
N GLU A 37 -19.09 0.94 17.88
CA GLU A 37 -18.53 1.32 16.58
C GLU A 37 -17.20 2.05 16.73
N ASN A 38 -17.11 3.00 17.66
CA ASN A 38 -15.88 3.72 17.94
C ASN A 38 -14.78 2.78 18.48
N GLN A 39 -15.10 1.88 19.40
CA GLN A 39 -14.15 0.88 19.91
C GLN A 39 -13.66 -0.04 18.79
N ARG A 40 -14.57 -0.54 17.95
CA ARG A 40 -14.22 -1.37 16.79
C ARG A 40 -13.32 -0.63 15.82
N ARG A 41 -13.64 0.64 15.50
CA ARG A 41 -12.83 1.47 14.60
C ARG A 41 -11.43 1.70 15.14
N ILE A 42 -11.30 2.02 16.43
CA ILE A 42 -9.99 2.18 17.08
C ILE A 42 -9.20 0.87 17.03
N GLY A 43 -9.84 -0.26 17.33
CA GLY A 43 -9.22 -1.58 17.24
C GLY A 43 -8.66 -1.88 15.86
N LEU A 44 -9.46 -1.67 14.81
CA LEU A 44 -9.05 -1.88 13.42
C LEU A 44 -7.91 -0.96 12.99
N LEU A 45 -7.92 0.31 13.40
CA LEU A 45 -6.84 1.25 13.08
C LEU A 45 -5.53 0.87 13.78
N ASN A 46 -5.60 0.38 15.03
CA ASN A 46 -4.43 -0.11 15.74
C ASN A 46 -3.87 -1.38 15.08
N GLU A 47 -4.75 -2.34 14.73
CA GLU A 47 -4.33 -3.56 14.05
C GLU A 47 -3.67 -3.24 12.70
N LEU A 48 -4.26 -2.34 11.91
CA LEU A 48 -3.66 -1.87 10.65
C LEU A 48 -2.26 -1.29 10.89
N ARG A 49 -2.12 -0.35 11.83
CA ARG A 49 -0.83 0.24 12.18
C ARG A 49 0.19 -0.82 12.59
N ASP A 50 -0.21 -1.77 13.43
CA ASP A 50 0.68 -2.84 13.88
C ASP A 50 1.11 -3.75 12.72
N THR A 51 0.20 -4.04 11.78
CA THR A 51 0.54 -4.81 10.58
C THR A 51 1.49 -4.07 9.65
N GLU A 52 1.34 -2.76 9.47
CA GLU A 52 2.24 -1.92 8.67
C GLU A 52 3.64 -1.87 9.28
N VAL A 53 3.75 -1.72 10.61
CA VAL A 53 5.04 -1.75 11.31
C VAL A 53 5.71 -3.12 11.15
N ARG A 54 4.97 -4.23 11.28
CA ARG A 54 5.50 -5.58 11.05
C ARG A 54 5.95 -5.78 9.60
N LEU A 55 5.19 -5.27 8.63
CA LEU A 55 5.55 -5.33 7.22
C LEU A 55 6.86 -4.56 6.95
N ALA A 56 7.01 -3.37 7.52
CA ALA A 56 8.23 -2.59 7.42
C ALA A 56 9.44 -3.33 8.05
N ASP A 57 9.28 -3.92 9.24
CA ASP A 57 10.33 -4.73 9.89
C ASP A 57 10.73 -5.93 9.01
N ILE A 58 9.76 -6.68 8.49
CA ILE A 58 10.02 -7.82 7.60
C ILE A 58 10.71 -7.36 6.31
N GLY A 59 10.26 -6.24 5.72
CA GLY A 59 10.86 -5.66 4.52
C GLY A 59 12.33 -5.24 4.73
N THR A 60 12.66 -4.65 5.88
CA THR A 60 14.06 -4.31 6.20
C THR A 60 14.92 -5.55 6.41
N ARG A 61 14.41 -6.58 7.10
CA ARG A 61 15.10 -7.86 7.26
C ARG A 61 15.33 -8.57 5.93
N LEU A 62 14.34 -8.56 5.04
CA LEU A 62 14.47 -9.13 3.70
C LEU A 62 15.55 -8.41 2.89
N ARG A 63 15.57 -7.07 2.93
CA ARG A 63 16.62 -6.27 2.26
C ARG A 63 18.00 -6.59 2.82
N ALA A 64 18.14 -6.68 4.14
CA ALA A 64 19.40 -7.05 4.79
C ALA A 64 19.85 -8.48 4.42
N ALA A 65 18.92 -9.44 4.36
CA ALA A 65 19.22 -10.80 3.92
C ALA A 65 19.65 -10.84 2.44
N SER A 66 18.95 -10.10 1.57
CA SER A 66 19.30 -9.96 0.16
C SER A 66 20.70 -9.36 -0.03
N GLN A 67 21.04 -8.30 0.72
CA GLN A 67 22.39 -7.71 0.71
C GLN A 67 23.47 -8.69 1.17
N LYS A 68 23.19 -9.54 2.17
CA LYS A 68 24.14 -10.57 2.63
C LYS A 68 24.32 -11.71 1.63
N LEU A 69 23.28 -12.00 0.85
CA LEU A 69 23.31 -13.03 -0.20
C LEU A 69 23.94 -12.52 -1.50
N GLN A 70 24.12 -11.21 -1.68
CA GLN A 70 24.86 -10.68 -2.82
C GLN A 70 26.32 -11.17 -2.74
N PRO A 71 26.80 -11.93 -3.74
CA PRO A 71 28.18 -12.41 -3.75
C PRO A 71 29.15 -11.23 -3.77
N VAL A 72 30.11 -11.23 -2.84
CA VAL A 72 31.25 -10.31 -2.85
C VAL A 72 32.04 -10.57 -4.15
N GLY A 73 31.76 -9.80 -5.19
CA GLY A 73 32.38 -9.93 -6.51
C GLY A 73 31.42 -9.85 -7.70
N ALA A 74 30.12 -10.01 -7.48
CA ALA A 74 29.14 -9.78 -8.54
C ALA A 74 28.57 -8.37 -8.41
N THR A 75 28.94 -7.47 -9.31
CA THR A 75 28.20 -6.23 -9.62
C THR A 75 26.85 -6.58 -10.26
N ALA A 76 26.05 -7.43 -9.60
CA ALA A 76 24.68 -7.66 -10.00
C ALA A 76 23.88 -6.48 -9.46
N ALA A 77 23.31 -5.68 -10.37
CA ALA A 77 22.38 -4.61 -10.05
C ALA A 77 21.37 -5.10 -9.00
N PRO A 78 21.01 -4.27 -8.00
CA PRO A 78 20.08 -4.69 -6.97
C PRO A 78 18.82 -5.22 -7.63
N LEU A 79 18.44 -6.46 -7.30
CA LEU A 79 17.18 -7.05 -7.73
C LEU A 79 16.07 -6.10 -7.27
N SER A 80 15.41 -5.44 -8.21
CA SER A 80 14.32 -4.51 -7.93
C SER A 80 13.24 -5.22 -7.13
N ILE A 81 13.16 -4.88 -5.85
CA ILE A 81 12.09 -5.33 -4.98
C ILE A 81 10.87 -4.51 -5.37
N ALA A 82 9.89 -5.19 -5.95
CA ALA A 82 8.56 -4.73 -6.36
C ALA A 82 8.48 -3.99 -7.71
N GLY A 83 8.02 -4.71 -8.74
CA GLY A 83 7.32 -4.16 -9.92
C GLY A 83 8.10 -3.30 -10.92
N GLU A 84 9.32 -2.89 -10.59
CA GLU A 84 10.10 -1.99 -11.45
C GLU A 84 10.90 -2.80 -12.48
N THR A 85 10.50 -2.70 -13.75
CA THR A 85 11.18 -3.36 -14.87
C THR A 85 12.40 -2.52 -15.24
N VAL A 86 13.58 -2.90 -14.76
CA VAL A 86 14.83 -2.25 -15.18
C VAL A 86 15.04 -2.52 -16.67
N ARG A 87 14.85 -1.51 -17.52
CA ARG A 87 15.19 -1.61 -18.94
C ARG A 87 16.67 -1.30 -19.12
N ALA A 88 17.41 -2.28 -19.64
CA ALA A 88 18.77 -2.07 -20.11
C ALA A 88 18.74 -1.58 -21.56
N GLN A 89 19.45 -0.50 -21.87
CA GLN A 89 19.73 -0.06 -23.23
C GLN A 89 21.16 -0.50 -23.58
N MET A 90 21.30 -1.33 -24.60
CA MET A 90 22.60 -1.83 -25.05
C MET A 90 23.04 -1.08 -26.31
N THR A 91 24.32 -0.74 -26.38
CA THR A 91 24.93 -0.09 -27.54
C THR A 91 26.26 -0.74 -27.85
N ILE A 92 26.42 -1.24 -29.07
CA ILE A 92 27.67 -1.80 -29.56
C ILE A 92 28.47 -0.66 -30.19
N VAL A 93 29.73 -0.51 -29.74
CA VAL A 93 30.70 0.42 -30.29
C VAL A 93 31.74 -0.38 -31.05
N ARG A 94 31.72 -0.28 -32.39
CA ARG A 94 32.58 -1.03 -33.30
C ARG A 94 33.44 -0.07 -34.13
N ASN A 95 34.72 -0.39 -34.31
CA ASN A 95 35.57 0.30 -35.27
C ASN A 95 35.39 -0.35 -36.65
N VAL A 96 34.79 0.37 -37.59
CA VAL A 96 34.61 -0.07 -38.98
C VAL A 96 35.39 0.89 -39.87
N ASP A 97 36.36 0.36 -40.61
CA ASP A 97 37.20 1.12 -41.55
C ASP A 97 37.92 2.34 -40.92
N GLY A 98 38.38 2.20 -39.67
CA GLY A 98 39.07 3.26 -38.93
C GLY A 98 38.15 4.29 -38.28
N GLN A 99 36.83 4.11 -38.38
CA GLN A 99 35.83 4.99 -37.75
C GLN A 99 35.04 4.23 -36.67
N TRP A 100 35.01 4.81 -35.48
CA TRP A 100 34.18 4.31 -34.39
C TRP A 100 32.70 4.61 -34.64
N ARG A 101 31.87 3.57 -34.73
CA ARG A 101 30.42 3.68 -34.89
C ARG A 101 29.72 3.12 -33.66
N LYS A 102 28.71 3.85 -33.17
CA LYS A 102 27.81 3.40 -32.11
C LYS A 102 26.52 2.89 -32.74
N GLN A 103 26.10 1.69 -32.36
CA GLN A 103 24.88 1.05 -32.84
C GLN A 103 24.04 0.60 -31.64
N ALA A 104 22.77 1.05 -31.59
CA ALA A 104 21.82 0.53 -30.63
C ALA A 104 21.59 -0.95 -30.92
N ALA A 105 21.67 -1.78 -29.88
CA ALA A 105 21.61 -3.23 -29.96
C ALA A 105 20.60 -3.79 -28.96
N ASP A 106 20.04 -4.93 -29.30
CA ASP A 106 19.20 -5.73 -28.41
C ASP A 106 20.01 -6.93 -27.89
N GLU A 107 19.45 -7.71 -26.95
CA GLU A 107 20.13 -8.86 -26.34
C GLU A 107 20.59 -9.91 -27.37
N ASP A 108 19.84 -10.06 -28.47
CA ASP A 108 20.12 -11.03 -29.54
C ASP A 108 21.09 -10.51 -30.64
N ALA A 109 21.73 -9.35 -30.44
CA ALA A 109 22.59 -8.75 -31.46
C ALA A 109 23.93 -9.49 -31.64
N GLU A 110 24.31 -9.76 -32.89
CA GLU A 110 25.56 -10.45 -33.23
C GLU A 110 26.80 -9.56 -32.99
N VAL A 111 27.72 -10.05 -32.16
CA VAL A 111 28.95 -9.35 -31.75
C VAL A 111 30.17 -9.86 -32.51
N ALA A 112 31.11 -8.97 -32.81
CA ALA A 112 32.36 -9.29 -33.48
C ALA A 112 33.58 -9.07 -32.55
N PRO A 113 34.70 -9.77 -32.76
CA PRO A 113 35.93 -9.54 -32.01
C PRO A 113 36.42 -8.08 -32.17
N GLY A 114 36.64 -7.39 -31.05
CA GLY A 114 37.03 -5.97 -31.03
C GLY A 114 35.89 -4.99 -30.75
N ASP A 115 34.66 -5.48 -30.64
CA ASP A 115 33.52 -4.67 -30.21
C ASP A 115 33.61 -4.29 -28.73
N THR A 116 33.18 -3.08 -28.41
CA THR A 116 32.95 -2.63 -27.04
C THR A 116 31.45 -2.51 -26.80
N ILE A 117 30.93 -3.20 -25.79
CA ILE A 117 29.51 -3.18 -25.45
C ILE A 117 29.29 -2.18 -24.30
N GLU A 118 28.53 -1.11 -24.57
CA GLU A 118 28.08 -0.16 -23.57
C GLU A 118 26.66 -0.56 -23.12
N VAL A 119 26.47 -0.80 -21.81
CA VAL A 119 25.15 -1.10 -21.22
C VAL A 119 24.76 0.02 -20.27
N ARG A 120 23.60 0.65 -20.51
CA ARG A 120 23.03 1.67 -19.64
C ARG A 120 21.76 1.14 -19.01
N PHE A 121 21.70 1.17 -17.68
CA PHE A 121 20.50 0.87 -16.91
C PHE A 121 19.79 2.18 -16.62
N SER A 122 18.52 2.29 -17.01
CA SER A 122 17.65 3.40 -16.61
C SER A 122 16.55 2.86 -15.72
N ASN A 123 16.40 3.44 -14.52
CA ASN A 123 15.24 3.18 -13.69
C ASN A 123 14.11 4.14 -14.11
N GLU A 124 12.87 3.65 -14.22
CA GLU A 124 11.74 4.50 -14.67
C GLU A 124 11.51 5.69 -13.70
N LEU A 125 11.90 5.57 -12.43
CA LEU A 125 11.92 6.65 -11.43
C LEU A 125 12.84 7.85 -11.77
N GLU A 126 13.96 7.67 -12.48
CA GLU A 126 14.86 8.80 -12.85
C GLU A 126 14.36 9.53 -14.11
N SER A 127 13.65 8.84 -15.01
CA SER A 127 13.15 9.44 -16.25
C SER A 127 11.93 10.34 -16.04
N ALA A 128 11.16 10.11 -14.97
CA ALA A 128 10.06 10.98 -14.55
C ALA A 128 10.53 12.24 -13.80
N ALA A 129 11.75 12.25 -13.26
CA ALA A 129 12.31 13.41 -12.54
C ALA A 129 13.09 14.38 -13.44
N ALA A 130 13.29 14.04 -14.72
CA ALA A 130 14.04 14.83 -15.69
C ALA A 130 13.18 15.45 -16.81
N GLN A 131 11.84 15.43 -16.68
CA GLN A 131 10.89 16.14 -17.55
C GLN A 131 10.25 17.33 -16.82
#